data_AF-A0AAV3NQW9-F1
#
_entry.id   AF-A0AAV3NQW9-F1
#
_cell.length_a   1.000
_cell.length_b   1.000
_cell.length_c   1.000
_cell.angle_alpha   90.00
_cell.angle_beta   90.00
_cell.angle_gamma   90.00
#
_symmetry.space_group_name_H-M   'P 1'
#
loop_
_entity.id
_entity.type
_entity.pdbx_description
1 polymer ?
#
loop_
_entity_poly.entity_id
_entity_poly.type
_entity_poly.pdbx_seq_one_letter_code
_entity_poly.pdbx_strand_id
1 'polypeptide(L)'
;MEDNIFISQAKYAKNMVKKFGLETAKSKRRPFATHVKITKNEDGKYVDIITYKSMIRSLLYLTTSRPDIANYVGVYVRYQADPKESDMNLVKRILKFI
;
A
#
# COMPACT_ATOMS: atom_id res chain seq x y z
N MET A 1 -12.35 4.80 35.92
CA MET A 1 -11.60 3.95 34.97
C MET A 1 -11.44 4.79 33.72
N GLU A 2 -10.22 5.23 33.43
CA GLU A 2 -9.95 5.98 32.20
C GLU A 2 -9.99 4.99 31.03
N ASP A 3 -10.85 5.26 30.05
CA ASP A 3 -10.87 4.53 28.78
C ASP A 3 -9.59 4.84 28.02
N ASN A 4 -8.52 4.08 28.30
CA ASN A 4 -7.25 4.23 27.62
C ASN A 4 -7.34 3.70 26.18
N ILE A 5 -7.17 4.59 25.20
CA ILE A 5 -7.14 4.23 23.79
C ILE A 5 -5.83 3.48 23.48
N PHE A 6 -5.94 2.16 23.29
CA PHE A 6 -4.82 1.33 22.87
C PHE A 6 -4.80 1.15 21.34
N ILE A 7 -3.76 1.67 20.68
CA ILE A 7 -3.57 1.55 19.23
C ILE A 7 -2.56 0.44 18.94
N SER A 8 -3.02 -0.65 18.31
CA SER A 8 -2.15 -1.75 17.85
C SER A 8 -1.86 -1.63 16.36
N GLN A 9 -0.58 -1.46 16.01
CA GLN A 9 -0.11 -1.45 14.60
C GLN A 9 -0.43 -2.78 13.89
N ALA A 10 -0.28 -3.92 14.58
CA ALA A 10 -0.62 -5.23 14.03
C ALA A 10 -2.12 -5.35 13.72
N LYS A 11 -2.99 -4.83 14.59
CA LYS A 11 -4.44 -4.77 14.35
C LYS A 11 -4.76 -3.84 13.17
N TYR A 12 -4.08 -2.70 13.08
CA TYR A 12 -4.23 -1.77 11.96
C TYR A 12 -3.85 -2.42 10.62
N ALA A 13 -2.70 -3.08 10.55
CA ALA A 13 -2.24 -3.78 9.35
C ALA A 13 -3.25 -4.85 8.88
N LYS A 14 -3.74 -5.70 9.79
CA LYS A 14 -4.76 -6.71 9.49
C LYS A 14 -6.06 -6.09 8.98
N ASN A 15 -6.55 -5.04 9.63
CA ASN A 15 -7.77 -4.35 9.23
C ASN A 15 -7.62 -3.68 7.86
N MET A 16 -6.44 -3.12 7.56
CA MET A 16 -6.14 -2.51 6.27
C MET A 16 -6.12 -3.56 5.14
N VAL A 17 -5.46 -4.70 5.33
CA VAL A 17 -5.45 -5.81 4.35
C VAL A 17 -6.88 -6.29 4.07
N LYS A 18 -7.70 -6.45 5.12
CA LYS A 18 -9.12 -6.81 5.01
C LYS A 18 -9.95 -5.74 4.29
N LYS A 19 -9.72 -4.45 4.58
CA LYS A 19 -10.43 -3.31 3.94
C LYS A 19 -10.29 -3.33 2.42
N PHE A 20 -9.17 -3.83 1.89
CA PHE A 20 -8.89 -3.90 0.47
C PHE A 20 -9.09 -5.29 -0.15
N GLY A 21 -9.70 -6.24 0.58
CA GLY A 21 -10.03 -7.57 0.07
C GLY A 21 -8.80 -8.44 -0.22
N LEU A 22 -7.73 -8.29 0.56
CA LEU A 22 -6.46 -8.98 0.36
C LEU A 22 -6.17 -10.02 1.46
N GLU A 23 -7.12 -10.32 2.33
CA GLU A 23 -6.97 -11.25 3.45
C GLU A 23 -6.74 -12.71 3.03
N THR A 24 -7.29 -13.11 1.88
CA THR A 24 -7.07 -14.45 1.29
C THR A 24 -5.91 -14.46 0.29
N ALA A 25 -5.31 -13.29 0.01
CA ALA A 25 -4.25 -13.19 -0.96
C ALA A 25 -2.96 -13.82 -0.39
N LYS A 26 -2.27 -14.61 -1.24
CA LYS A 26 -0.96 -15.17 -0.87
C LYS A 26 0.01 -14.04 -0.47
N SER A 27 0.52 -14.14 0.75
CA SER A 27 1.56 -13.24 1.24
C SER A 27 2.77 -13.29 0.31
N LYS A 28 3.34 -12.12 0.01
CA LYS A 28 4.57 -12.03 -0.78
C LYS A 28 5.75 -11.88 0.15
N ARG A 29 6.83 -12.62 -0.10
CA ARG A 29 8.10 -12.48 0.64
C ARG A 29 8.82 -11.15 0.39
N ARG A 30 8.66 -10.59 -0.81
CA ARG A 30 9.21 -9.28 -1.20
C ARG A 30 8.17 -8.49 -1.99
N PRO A 31 8.01 -7.18 -1.73
CA PRO A 31 7.04 -6.36 -2.44
C PRO A 31 7.46 -6.14 -3.91
N PHE A 32 8.77 -6.07 -4.19
CA PHE A 32 9.35 -5.90 -5.53
C PHE A 32 10.52 -6.85 -5.78
N ALA A 33 10.81 -7.11 -7.06
CA ALA A 33 12.07 -7.73 -7.45
C ALA A 33 13.20 -6.68 -7.42
N THR A 34 14.44 -7.13 -7.22
CA THR A 34 15.62 -6.28 -6.98
C THR A 34 15.91 -5.26 -8.09
N HIS A 35 15.35 -5.44 -9.30
CA HIS A 35 15.61 -4.61 -10.48
C HIS A 35 14.33 -4.15 -11.20
N VAL A 36 13.20 -3.98 -10.50
CA VAL A 36 12.01 -3.43 -11.15
C VAL A 36 12.27 -1.95 -11.51
N LYS A 37 12.39 -1.66 -12.81
CA LYS A 37 12.33 -0.28 -13.31
C LYS A 37 10.91 0.25 -13.05
N ILE A 38 10.81 1.26 -12.20
CA ILE A 38 9.55 1.96 -11.95
C ILE A 38 9.41 3.01 -13.05
N THR A 39 8.73 2.63 -14.13
CA THR A 39 8.44 3.52 -15.26
C THR A 39 6.99 3.98 -15.19
N LYS A 40 6.75 5.26 -15.44
CA LYS A 40 5.41 5.81 -15.59
C LYS A 40 4.76 5.18 -16.82
N ASN A 41 3.61 4.57 -16.65
CA ASN A 41 2.87 3.96 -17.75
C ASN A 41 1.84 4.95 -18.30
N GLU A 42 2.24 5.82 -19.22
CA GLU A 42 1.39 6.93 -19.69
C GLU A 42 0.13 6.42 -20.43
N ASP A 43 0.24 5.30 -21.15
CA ASP A 43 -0.86 4.66 -21.88
C ASP A 43 -1.67 3.66 -21.01
N GLY A 44 -1.39 3.62 -19.70
CA GLY A 44 -2.05 2.72 -18.78
C GLY A 44 -3.53 3.05 -18.58
N LYS A 45 -4.34 2.03 -18.29
CA LYS A 45 -5.74 2.25 -17.90
C LYS A 45 -5.82 3.04 -16.60
N TYR A 46 -6.72 4.01 -16.56
CA TYR A 46 -7.05 4.75 -15.34
C TYR A 46 -7.66 3.81 -14.31
N VAL A 47 -7.38 4.09 -13.04
CA VAL A 47 -7.99 3.41 -11.90
C VAL A 47 -8.78 4.41 -11.06
N ASP A 48 -9.63 3.89 -10.18
CA ASP A 48 -10.30 4.74 -9.21
C ASP A 48 -9.29 5.43 -8.28
N ILE A 49 -9.16 6.74 -8.48
CA ILE A 49 -8.24 7.62 -7.77
C ILE A 49 -8.57 7.65 -6.27
N ILE A 50 -9.85 7.53 -5.90
CA ILE A 50 -10.29 7.55 -4.50
C ILE A 50 -9.77 6.32 -3.77
N THR A 51 -9.97 5.13 -4.35
CA THR A 51 -9.44 3.88 -3.79
C THR A 51 -7.92 3.90 -3.71
N TYR A 52 -7.23 4.36 -4.77
CA TYR A 52 -5.77 4.44 -4.77
C TYR A 52 -5.25 5.37 -3.65
N LYS A 53 -5.82 6.57 -3.53
CA LYS A 53 -5.49 7.53 -2.45
C LYS A 53 -5.76 6.94 -1.06
N SER A 54 -6.84 6.19 -0.90
CA SER A 54 -7.18 5.50 0.35
C SER A 54 -6.11 4.47 0.72
N MET A 55 -5.63 3.66 -0.23
CA MET A 55 -4.54 2.70 -0.01
C MET A 55 -3.23 3.40 0.38
N ILE A 56 -2.83 4.44 -0.36
CA ILE A 56 -1.59 5.19 -0.09
C ILE A 56 -1.61 5.80 1.30
N ARG A 57 -2.72 6.42 1.72
CA ARG A 57 -2.85 6.99 3.07
C ARG A 57 -2.74 5.94 4.17
N SER A 58 -3.36 4.78 3.99
CA SER A 58 -3.26 3.69 4.96
C SER A 58 -1.84 3.12 5.04
N LEU A 59 -1.15 3.00 3.89
CA LEU A 59 0.25 2.59 3.85
C LEU A 59 1.18 3.62 4.50
N LEU A 60 0.94 4.91 4.30
CA LEU A 60 1.75 5.98 4.87
C LEU A 60 1.77 5.91 6.39
N TYR A 61 0.63 5.60 7.03
CA TYR A 61 0.58 5.38 8.47
C TYR A 61 1.51 4.24 8.92
N LEU A 62 1.53 3.12 8.18
CA LEU A 62 2.37 1.97 8.51
C LEU A 62 3.86 2.21 8.28
N THR A 63 4.26 3.16 7.43
CA THR A 63 5.70 3.47 7.23
C THR A 63 6.43 3.87 8.51
N THR A 64 5.70 4.39 9.50
CA THR A 64 6.23 4.75 10.82
C THR A 64 6.70 3.54 11.63
N SER A 65 6.06 2.38 11.48
CA SER A 65 6.38 1.14 12.20
C SER A 65 7.04 0.08 11.32
N ARG A 66 6.92 0.21 9.99
CA ARG A 66 7.47 -0.68 8.96
C ARG A 66 8.35 0.12 7.99
N PRO A 67 9.60 0.48 8.38
CA PRO A 67 10.49 1.25 7.52
C PRO A 67 10.90 0.48 6.25
N ASP A 68 10.82 -0.85 6.28
CA ASP A 68 11.07 -1.74 5.14
C ASP A 68 10.13 -1.51 3.95
N ILE A 69 8.95 -0.91 4.16
CA ILE A 69 8.04 -0.50 3.08
C ILE A 69 8.12 0.98 2.71
N ALA A 70 8.79 1.81 3.51
CA ALA A 70 8.75 3.27 3.38
C ALA A 70 9.26 3.75 2.02
N ASN A 71 10.39 3.21 1.56
CA ASN A 71 10.97 3.57 0.25
C ASN A 71 9.98 3.29 -0.89
N TYR A 72 9.30 2.14 -0.85
CA TYR A 72 8.34 1.78 -1.88
C TYR A 72 7.11 2.69 -1.85
N VAL A 73 6.52 2.92 -0.68
CA VAL A 73 5.36 3.80 -0.52
C VAL A 73 5.68 5.21 -1.01
N GLY A 74 6.85 5.75 -0.64
CA GLY A 74 7.29 7.08 -1.05
C GLY A 74 7.39 7.28 -2.57
N VAL A 75 7.70 6.21 -3.32
CA VAL A 75 7.66 6.26 -4.79
C VAL A 75 6.22 6.39 -5.30
N TYR A 76 5.30 5.57 -4.79
CA TYR A 76 3.93 5.49 -5.30
C TYR A 76 3.01 6.63 -4.84
N VAL A 77 3.39 7.38 -3.80
CA VAL A 77 2.74 8.64 -3.43
C VAL A 77 2.83 9.67 -4.55
N ARG A 78 3.91 9.68 -5.34
CA ARG A 78 4.08 10.66 -6.45
C ARG A 78 3.09 10.45 -7.59
N TYR A 79 2.60 9.23 -7.79
CA TYR A 79 1.61 8.90 -8.82
C TYR A 79 0.16 9.08 -8.33
N GLN A 80 -0.06 9.65 -7.14
CA GLN A 80 -1.38 9.79 -6.53
C GLN A 80 -2.34 10.75 -7.28
N ALA A 81 -1.80 11.65 -8.10
CA ALA A 81 -2.60 12.59 -8.90
C ALA A 81 -3.27 11.92 -10.10
N ASP A 82 -2.58 10.99 -10.75
CA ASP A 82 -3.04 10.25 -11.94
C ASP A 82 -2.53 8.79 -11.89
N PRO A 83 -3.10 7.96 -10.99
CA PRO A 83 -2.67 6.58 -10.84
C PRO A 83 -3.13 5.73 -12.02
N LYS A 84 -2.27 4.81 -12.45
CA LYS A 84 -2.56 3.84 -13.51
C LYS A 84 -2.73 2.44 -12.94
N GLU A 85 -3.23 1.52 -13.75
CA GLU A 85 -3.42 0.12 -13.37
C GLU A 85 -2.12 -0.56 -12.92
N SER A 86 -0.99 -0.20 -13.54
CA SER A 86 0.34 -0.65 -13.11
C SER A 86 0.65 -0.23 -11.68
N ASP A 87 0.37 1.02 -11.31
CA ASP A 87 0.65 1.56 -9.98
C ASP A 87 -0.25 0.91 -8.93
N MET A 88 -1.54 0.75 -9.24
CA MET A 88 -2.50 0.05 -8.39
C MET A 88 -2.04 -1.39 -8.09
N ASN A 89 -1.54 -2.11 -9.09
CA ASN A 89 -1.04 -3.47 -8.92
C ASN A 89 0.21 -3.53 -8.05
N LEU A 90 1.07 -2.51 -8.10
CA LEU A 90 2.27 -2.40 -7.29
C LEU A 90 1.92 -2.05 -5.83
N VAL A 91 0.98 -1.14 -5.61
CA VAL A 91 0.44 -0.85 -4.27
C VAL A 91 -0.23 -2.09 -3.65
N LYS A 92 -1.02 -2.85 -4.43
CA LYS A 92 -1.56 -4.15 -3.98
C LYS A 92 -0.47 -5.17 -3.64
N ARG A 93 0.69 -5.14 -4.31
CA ARG A 93 1.83 -6.00 -3.94
C ARG A 93 2.45 -5.60 -2.61
N ILE A 94 2.56 -4.31 -2.31
CA ILE A 94 3.00 -3.82 -0.99
C ILE A 94 2.03 -4.30 0.07
N LEU A 95 0.72 -4.15 -0.15
CA LEU A 95 -0.31 -4.63 0.78
C LEU A 95 -0.24 -6.14 1.04
N LYS A 96 0.13 -6.96 0.04
CA LYS A 96 0.33 -8.42 0.21
C LYS A 96 1.61 -8.80 0.96
N PHE A 97 2.55 -7.88 1.11
CA PHE A 97 3.78 -8.08 1.88
C PHE A 97 3.60 -7.73 3.36
N ILE A 98 2.58 -6.93 3.67
CA ILE A 98 2.19 -6.56 5.04
C ILE A 98 1.46 -7.72 5.70
#